data_AF-A0AAU7CJQ5-F1
#
_entry.id   AF-A0AAU7CJQ5-F1
#
_cell.length_a   1.000
_cell.length_b   1.000
_cell.length_c   1.000
_cell.angle_alpha   90.00
_cell.angle_beta   90.00
_cell.angle_gamma   90.00
#
_symmetry.space_group_name_H-M   'P 1'
#
loop_
_entity.id
_entity.type
_entity.pdbx_description
1 polymer ?
#
loop_
_entity_poly.entity_id
_entity_poly.type
_entity_poly.pdbx_seq_one_letter_code
_entity_poly.pdbx_strand_id
1 'polypeptide(L)'
;MSVIKRTLLLFWAAWLSVVATTNVLDGLRTLGTLPESFQFISGNWQWINQVMDPIAVPRSLQATLFVGVIGWEALGALLFWWAVASYRGRPLMQEQATLFACGVNLALWSTFQVLDEVFLAYVPEGVHRVIFLNQIATLLVLDLLPSQARRTDMIEPDSIRAGDDLVATAPGPPRV
;
A
#
# COMPACT_ATOMS: atom_id res chain seq x y z
N MET A 1 17.41 5.71 0.20
CA MET A 1 16.51 4.56 -0.07
C MET A 1 15.13 4.68 0.59
N SER A 2 14.96 5.46 1.69
CA SER A 2 13.62 5.70 2.26
C SER A 2 12.71 6.54 1.35
N VAL A 3 13.27 7.39 0.48
CA VAL A 3 12.49 8.24 -0.45
C VAL A 3 11.61 7.41 -1.38
N ILE A 4 12.16 6.40 -2.07
CA ILE A 4 11.38 5.54 -3.00
C ILE A 4 10.19 4.91 -2.27
N LYS A 5 10.44 4.31 -1.10
CA LYS A 5 9.39 3.68 -0.28
C LYS A 5 8.31 4.68 0.13
N ARG A 6 8.69 5.87 0.62
CA ARG A 6 7.76 6.95 0.96
C ARG A 6 6.95 7.44 -0.25
N THR A 7 7.60 7.59 -1.40
CA THR A 7 6.94 8.00 -2.65
C THR A 7 5.90 6.97 -3.09
N LEU A 8 6.19 5.67 -2.97
CA LEU A 8 5.21 4.62 -3.28
C LEU A 8 4.00 4.68 -2.34
N LEU A 9 4.21 4.85 -1.02
CA LEU A 9 3.10 4.99 -0.07
C LEU A 9 2.27 6.24 -0.36
N LEU A 10 2.93 7.36 -0.66
CA LEU A 10 2.26 8.62 -1.01
C LEU A 10 1.48 8.50 -2.33
N PHE A 11 2.05 7.81 -3.32
CA PHE A 11 1.38 7.53 -4.59
C PHE A 11 0.06 6.80 -4.34
N TRP A 12 0.08 5.69 -3.58
CA TRP A 12 -1.15 4.94 -3.29
C TRP A 12 -2.16 5.75 -2.48
N ALA A 13 -1.70 6.54 -1.51
CA ALA A 13 -2.56 7.44 -0.74
C ALA A 13 -3.29 8.45 -1.66
N ALA A 14 -2.54 9.15 -2.50
CA ALA A 14 -3.08 10.17 -3.39
C ALA A 14 -3.97 9.55 -4.47
N TRP A 15 -3.53 8.45 -5.08
CA TRP A 15 -4.27 7.77 -6.14
C TRP A 15 -5.62 7.23 -5.63
N LEU A 16 -5.66 6.52 -4.49
CA LEU A 16 -6.93 6.07 -3.91
C LEU A 16 -7.82 7.24 -3.46
N SER A 17 -7.23 8.35 -3.00
CA SER A 17 -8.00 9.56 -2.69
C SER A 17 -8.73 10.08 -3.94
N VAL A 18 -8.06 10.10 -5.10
CA VAL A 18 -8.67 10.49 -6.37
C VAL A 18 -9.75 9.48 -6.78
N VAL A 19 -9.47 8.18 -6.73
CA VAL A 19 -10.44 7.13 -7.08
C VAL A 19 -11.71 7.27 -6.23
N ALA A 20 -11.58 7.27 -4.90
CA ALA A 20 -12.70 7.43 -3.97
C ALA A 20 -13.48 8.73 -4.24
N THR A 21 -12.77 9.85 -4.42
CA THR A 21 -13.41 11.15 -4.69
C THR A 21 -14.19 11.13 -6.00
N THR A 22 -13.62 10.59 -7.08
CA THR A 22 -14.29 10.52 -8.38
C THR A 22 -15.50 9.59 -8.37
N ASN A 23 -15.47 8.50 -7.59
CA ASN A 23 -16.64 7.63 -7.38
C ASN A 23 -17.73 8.30 -6.51
N VAL A 24 -17.35 9.07 -5.48
CA VAL A 24 -18.31 9.89 -4.72
C VAL A 24 -18.99 10.90 -5.66
N LEU A 25 -18.22 11.59 -6.49
CA LEU A 25 -18.76 12.56 -7.44
C LEU A 25 -19.69 11.90 -8.48
N ASP A 26 -19.35 10.68 -8.93
CA ASP A 26 -20.21 9.89 -9.81
C ASP A 26 -21.55 9.52 -9.15
N GLY A 27 -21.50 9.08 -7.88
CA GLY A 27 -22.69 8.85 -7.07
C GLY A 27 -23.54 10.12 -6.87
N LEU A 28 -22.90 11.25 -6.56
CA LEU A 28 -23.60 12.53 -6.38
C LEU A 28 -24.26 13.03 -7.68
N ARG A 29 -23.61 12.85 -8.83
CA ARG A 29 -24.22 13.17 -10.13
C ARG A 29 -25.43 12.27 -10.41
N THR A 30 -25.31 10.98 -10.13
CA THR A 30 -26.40 10.01 -10.28
C THR A 30 -27.61 10.36 -9.41
N LEU A 31 -27.38 10.88 -8.20
CA LEU A 31 -28.44 11.33 -7.29
C LEU A 31 -29.04 12.69 -7.67
N GLY A 32 -28.54 13.35 -8.71
CA GLY A 32 -28.99 14.68 -9.14
C GLY A 32 -28.46 15.84 -8.29
N THR A 33 -27.51 15.58 -7.38
CA THR A 33 -26.88 16.61 -6.54
C THR A 33 -25.88 17.47 -7.33
N LEU A 34 -25.29 16.91 -8.39
CA LEU A 34 -24.40 17.62 -9.32
C LEU A 34 -25.09 17.79 -10.68
N PRO A 35 -24.80 18.89 -11.41
CA PRO A 35 -25.39 19.10 -12.73
C PRO A 35 -24.90 18.05 -13.73
N GLU A 36 -25.73 17.73 -14.73
CA GLU A 36 -25.38 16.78 -15.79
C GLU A 36 -24.14 17.19 -16.61
N SER A 37 -23.81 18.48 -16.63
CA SER A 37 -22.61 19.01 -17.28
C SER A 37 -21.32 18.73 -16.52
N PHE A 38 -21.38 18.27 -15.26
CA PHE A 38 -20.21 17.97 -14.45
C PHE A 38 -19.47 16.72 -14.96
N GLN A 39 -18.23 16.89 -15.41
CA GLN A 39 -17.45 15.84 -16.09
C GLN A 39 -16.45 15.10 -15.20
N PHE A 40 -16.09 15.65 -14.03
CA PHE A 40 -15.03 15.07 -13.19
C PHE A 40 -15.57 13.93 -12.30
N ILE A 41 -16.00 12.85 -12.95
CA ILE A 41 -16.55 11.64 -12.33
C ILE A 41 -15.80 10.41 -12.85
N SER A 42 -15.91 9.27 -12.16
CA SER A 42 -15.29 8.03 -12.61
C SER A 42 -16.05 7.34 -13.76
N GLY A 43 -17.37 7.48 -13.81
CA GLY A 43 -18.24 6.74 -14.72
C GLY A 43 -18.48 5.27 -14.31
N ASN A 44 -17.95 4.87 -13.15
CA ASN A 44 -18.04 3.51 -12.64
C ASN A 44 -19.49 3.11 -12.29
N TRP A 45 -20.34 4.04 -11.88
CA TRP A 45 -21.76 3.74 -11.66
C TRP A 45 -22.44 3.28 -12.95
N GLN A 46 -22.25 4.01 -14.04
CA GLN A 46 -22.79 3.65 -15.35
C GLN A 46 -22.26 2.28 -15.80
N TRP A 47 -20.96 2.03 -15.60
CA TRP A 47 -20.33 0.77 -15.94
C TRP A 47 -20.90 -0.42 -15.15
N ILE A 48 -21.05 -0.28 -13.82
CA ILE A 48 -21.66 -1.30 -12.95
C ILE A 48 -23.05 -1.68 -13.48
N ASN A 49 -23.87 -0.68 -13.82
CA ASN A 49 -25.21 -0.94 -14.34
C ASN A 49 -25.15 -1.71 -15.67
N GLN A 50 -24.26 -1.33 -16.59
CA GLN A 50 -24.10 -2.01 -17.88
C GLN A 50 -23.70 -3.49 -17.73
N VAL A 51 -22.87 -3.80 -16.75
CA VAL A 51 -22.42 -5.17 -16.45
C VAL A 51 -23.51 -5.99 -15.75
N MET A 52 -24.23 -5.39 -14.81
CA MET A 52 -25.13 -6.11 -13.91
C MET A 52 -26.60 -6.17 -14.39
N ASP A 53 -27.03 -5.22 -15.22
CA ASP A 53 -28.40 -5.20 -15.77
C ASP A 53 -28.74 -6.42 -16.66
N PRO A 54 -27.83 -6.94 -17.52
CA PRO A 54 -28.11 -8.11 -18.36
C PRO A 54 -28.48 -9.39 -17.59
N ILE A 55 -28.02 -9.52 -16.34
CA ILE A 55 -28.32 -10.65 -15.45
C ILE A 55 -29.35 -10.28 -14.36
N ALA A 56 -30.07 -9.18 -14.54
CA ALA A 56 -31.17 -8.72 -13.69
C ALA A 56 -30.83 -8.52 -12.20
N VAL A 57 -29.59 -8.10 -11.89
CA VAL A 57 -29.22 -7.74 -10.51
C VAL A 57 -30.03 -6.51 -10.08
N PRO A 58 -30.69 -6.54 -8.91
CA PRO A 58 -31.50 -5.41 -8.45
C PRO A 58 -30.68 -4.13 -8.27
N ARG A 59 -31.24 -2.98 -8.66
CA ARG A 59 -30.58 -1.67 -8.56
C ARG A 59 -30.13 -1.31 -7.14
N SER A 60 -30.87 -1.76 -6.12
CA SER A 60 -30.49 -1.59 -4.71
C SER A 60 -29.21 -2.33 -4.35
N LEU A 61 -29.00 -3.53 -4.89
CA LEU A 61 -27.77 -4.28 -4.70
C LEU A 61 -26.61 -3.63 -5.46
N GLN A 62 -26.82 -3.20 -6.70
CA GLN A 62 -25.83 -2.43 -7.47
C GLN A 62 -25.37 -1.18 -6.68
N ALA A 63 -26.32 -0.41 -6.15
CA ALA A 63 -26.05 0.77 -5.33
C ALA A 63 -25.29 0.41 -4.03
N THR A 64 -25.68 -0.69 -3.37
CA THR A 64 -25.01 -1.16 -2.15
C THR A 64 -23.56 -1.54 -2.42
N LEU A 65 -23.30 -2.26 -3.51
CA LEU A 65 -21.94 -2.62 -3.93
C LEU A 65 -21.12 -1.38 -4.30
N PHE A 66 -21.72 -0.41 -4.99
CA PHE A 66 -21.06 0.83 -5.36
C PHE A 66 -20.69 1.69 -4.14
N VAL A 67 -21.61 1.85 -3.19
CA VAL A 67 -21.32 2.55 -1.92
C VAL A 67 -20.27 1.78 -1.10
N GLY A 68 -20.36 0.45 -1.10
CA GLY A 68 -19.39 -0.42 -0.44
C GLY A 68 -17.97 -0.21 -0.97
N VAL A 69 -17.80 -0.13 -2.29
CA VAL A 69 -16.48 0.09 -2.87
C VAL A 69 -15.95 1.50 -2.63
N ILE A 70 -16.80 2.53 -2.69
CA ILE A 70 -16.40 3.90 -2.28
C ILE A 70 -15.87 3.91 -0.86
N GLY A 71 -16.58 3.25 0.07
CA GLY A 71 -16.15 3.14 1.46
C GLY A 71 -14.82 2.42 1.61
N TRP A 72 -14.60 1.35 0.84
CA TRP A 72 -13.37 0.57 0.86
C TRP A 72 -12.18 1.36 0.28
N GLU A 73 -12.37 2.06 -0.83
CA GLU A 73 -11.36 2.93 -1.43
C GLU A 73 -10.98 4.08 -0.49
N ALA A 74 -11.97 4.72 0.13
CA ALA A 74 -11.75 5.77 1.13
C ALA A 74 -10.98 5.24 2.35
N LEU A 75 -11.35 4.05 2.85
CA LEU A 75 -10.59 3.38 3.91
C LEU A 75 -9.14 3.13 3.47
N GLY A 76 -8.92 2.59 2.27
CA GLY A 76 -7.59 2.38 1.71
C GLY A 76 -6.78 3.67 1.65
N ALA A 77 -7.36 4.77 1.16
CA ALA A 77 -6.72 6.08 1.11
C ALA A 77 -6.30 6.56 2.51
N LEU A 78 -7.20 6.49 3.48
CA LEU A 78 -6.92 6.89 4.87
C LEU A 78 -5.79 6.04 5.50
N LEU A 79 -5.82 4.73 5.27
CA LEU A 79 -4.78 3.82 5.76
C LEU A 79 -3.42 4.10 5.11
N PHE A 80 -3.38 4.42 3.83
CA PHE A 80 -2.13 4.81 3.17
C PHE A 80 -1.62 6.17 3.64
N TRP A 81 -2.49 7.16 3.88
CA TRP A 81 -2.09 8.41 4.53
C TRP A 81 -1.52 8.17 5.93
N TRP A 82 -2.16 7.30 6.71
CA TRP A 82 -1.64 6.87 8.00
C TRP A 82 -0.26 6.20 7.86
N ALA A 83 -0.11 5.28 6.90
CA ALA A 83 1.17 4.63 6.62
C ALA A 83 2.27 5.65 6.26
N VAL A 84 1.98 6.63 5.40
CA VAL A 84 2.92 7.71 5.04
C VAL A 84 3.37 8.49 6.28
N ALA A 85 2.41 8.88 7.13
CA ALA A 85 2.67 9.66 8.34
C ALA A 85 3.44 8.85 9.41
N SER A 86 3.14 7.56 9.54
CA SER A 86 3.78 6.70 10.53
C SER A 86 5.12 6.14 10.08
N TYR A 87 5.41 6.13 8.77
CA TYR A 87 6.55 5.42 8.19
C TYR A 87 7.88 5.84 8.81
N ARG A 88 8.63 4.88 9.36
CA ARG A 88 9.93 5.12 10.01
C ARG A 88 11.11 4.53 9.23
N GLY A 89 10.88 3.86 8.11
CA GLY A 89 11.94 3.24 7.33
C GLY A 89 12.56 2.02 8.00
N ARG A 90 11.79 1.32 8.85
CA ARG A 90 12.13 0.05 9.51
C ARG A 90 11.90 -1.13 8.54
N PRO A 91 12.27 -2.37 8.90
CA PRO A 91 11.85 -3.55 8.15
C PRO A 91 10.31 -3.60 8.02
N LEU A 92 9.79 -4.09 6.88
CA LEU A 92 8.36 -4.03 6.57
C LEU A 92 7.49 -4.70 7.64
N MET A 93 7.93 -5.83 8.20
CA MET A 93 7.25 -6.54 9.30
C MET A 93 7.05 -5.69 10.56
N GLN A 94 7.82 -4.62 10.73
CA GLN A 94 7.69 -3.67 11.85
C GLN A 94 6.90 -2.41 11.49
N GLU A 95 6.56 -2.21 10.22
CA GLU A 95 5.78 -1.07 9.72
C GLU A 95 4.30 -1.47 9.60
N GLN A 96 3.65 -1.74 10.74
CA GLN A 96 2.29 -2.30 10.81
C GLN A 96 1.26 -1.52 9.99
N ALA A 97 1.29 -0.18 10.05
CA ALA A 97 0.39 0.67 9.27
C ALA A 97 0.56 0.45 7.75
N THR A 98 1.80 0.28 7.30
CA THR A 98 2.11 0.00 5.89
C THR A 98 1.58 -1.37 5.47
N LEU A 99 1.85 -2.40 6.27
CA LEU A 99 1.34 -3.75 6.01
C LEU A 99 -0.19 -3.79 5.97
N PHE A 100 -0.84 -3.11 6.91
CA PHE A 100 -2.30 -3.07 6.99
C PHE A 100 -2.90 -2.33 5.79
N ALA A 101 -2.36 -1.17 5.42
CA ALA A 101 -2.79 -0.42 4.23
C ALA A 101 -2.65 -1.26 2.94
N CYS A 102 -1.49 -1.89 2.74
CA CYS A 102 -1.26 -2.76 1.59
C CYS A 102 -2.17 -3.99 1.60
N GLY A 103 -2.43 -4.59 2.76
CA GLY A 103 -3.34 -5.74 2.90
C GLY A 103 -4.78 -5.39 2.54
N VAL A 104 -5.30 -4.27 3.06
CA VAL A 104 -6.66 -3.78 2.74
C VAL A 104 -6.79 -3.45 1.26
N ASN A 105 -5.77 -2.83 0.66
CA ASN A 105 -5.79 -2.50 -0.77
C ASN A 105 -5.68 -3.76 -1.65
N LEU A 106 -4.83 -4.73 -1.29
CA LEU A 106 -4.80 -6.02 -1.98
C LEU A 106 -6.16 -6.72 -1.94
N ALA A 107 -6.80 -6.74 -0.77
CA ALA A 107 -8.11 -7.36 -0.61
C ALA A 107 -9.16 -6.69 -1.54
N LEU A 108 -9.16 -5.36 -1.63
CA LEU A 108 -10.02 -4.61 -2.57
C LEU A 108 -9.83 -5.09 -4.02
N TRP A 109 -8.60 -5.11 -4.52
CA TRP A 109 -8.33 -5.49 -5.92
C TRP A 109 -8.52 -6.99 -6.17
N SER A 110 -8.32 -7.84 -5.17
CA SER A 110 -8.69 -9.26 -5.23
C SER A 110 -10.21 -9.43 -5.34
N THR A 111 -10.99 -8.68 -4.55
CA THR A 111 -12.45 -8.71 -4.64
C THR A 111 -12.91 -8.27 -6.02
N PHE A 112 -12.33 -7.22 -6.60
CA PHE A 112 -12.65 -6.82 -7.98
C PHE A 112 -12.40 -7.94 -8.99
N GLN A 113 -11.27 -8.64 -8.93
CA GLN A 113 -11.00 -9.76 -9.84
C GLN A 113 -12.01 -10.91 -9.69
N VAL A 114 -12.41 -11.23 -8.46
CA VAL A 114 -13.46 -12.23 -8.23
C VAL A 114 -14.79 -11.76 -8.82
N LEU A 115 -15.13 -10.49 -8.64
CA LEU A 115 -16.37 -9.91 -9.20
C LEU A 115 -16.33 -9.81 -10.73
N ASP A 116 -15.18 -9.53 -11.33
CA ASP A 116 -15.02 -9.53 -12.78
C ASP A 116 -15.39 -10.91 -13.35
N GLU A 117 -14.97 -12.00 -12.70
CA GLU A 117 -15.34 -13.35 -13.11
C GLU A 117 -16.81 -13.66 -12.84
N VAL A 118 -17.34 -13.32 -11.65
CA VAL A 118 -18.76 -13.54 -11.29
C VAL A 118 -19.71 -12.84 -12.27
N PHE A 119 -19.37 -11.64 -12.71
CA PHE A 119 -20.19 -10.84 -13.61
C PHE A 119 -19.76 -10.90 -15.08
N LEU A 120 -18.77 -11.73 -15.42
CA LEU A 120 -18.20 -11.84 -16.78
C LEU A 120 -17.76 -10.47 -17.36
N ALA A 121 -17.25 -9.59 -16.50
CA ALA A 121 -16.84 -8.23 -16.82
C ALA A 121 -15.37 -8.18 -17.29
N TYR A 122 -15.07 -8.81 -18.43
CA TYR A 122 -13.69 -8.97 -18.90
C TYR A 122 -13.02 -7.67 -19.41
N VAL A 123 -13.78 -6.63 -19.70
CA VAL A 123 -13.23 -5.34 -20.16
C VAL A 123 -12.39 -4.66 -19.06
N PRO A 124 -12.88 -4.47 -17.81
CA PRO A 124 -12.07 -3.89 -16.74
C PRO A 124 -11.05 -4.86 -16.12
N GLU A 125 -11.18 -6.18 -16.34
CA GLU A 125 -10.32 -7.20 -15.72
C GLU A 125 -8.83 -6.91 -15.92
N GLY A 126 -8.44 -6.47 -17.13
CA GLY A 126 -7.06 -6.10 -17.43
C GLY A 126 -6.52 -4.98 -16.52
N VAL A 127 -7.34 -3.97 -16.24
CA VAL A 127 -7.00 -2.84 -15.36
C VAL A 127 -6.89 -3.31 -13.92
N HIS A 128 -7.90 -4.05 -13.42
CA HIS A 128 -7.89 -4.57 -12.05
C HIS A 128 -6.69 -5.48 -11.78
N ARG A 129 -6.36 -6.36 -12.73
CA ARG A 129 -5.18 -7.24 -12.65
C ARG A 129 -3.88 -6.45 -12.60
N VAL A 130 -3.72 -5.42 -13.44
CA VAL A 130 -2.50 -4.58 -13.43
C VAL A 130 -2.36 -3.84 -12.10
N ILE A 131 -3.44 -3.29 -11.55
CA ILE A 131 -3.41 -2.59 -10.26
C ILE A 131 -3.03 -3.56 -9.14
N PHE A 132 -3.63 -4.76 -9.12
CA PHE A 132 -3.28 -5.81 -8.16
C PHE A 132 -1.80 -6.22 -8.24
N LEU A 133 -1.28 -6.45 -9.45
CA LEU A 133 0.13 -6.78 -9.67
C LEU A 133 1.05 -5.63 -9.24
N ASN A 134 0.68 -4.38 -9.52
CA ASN A 134 1.42 -3.21 -9.06
C ASN A 134 1.45 -3.10 -7.52
N GLN A 135 0.38 -3.52 -6.84
CA GLN A 135 0.35 -3.57 -5.38
C GLN A 135 1.25 -4.68 -4.81
N ILE A 136 1.31 -5.85 -5.46
CA ILE A 136 2.28 -6.91 -5.12
C ILE A 136 3.71 -6.42 -5.34
N ALA A 137 3.98 -5.81 -6.50
CA ALA A 137 5.29 -5.25 -6.80
C ALA A 137 5.69 -4.17 -5.77
N THR A 138 4.75 -3.34 -5.33
CA THR A 138 4.98 -2.37 -4.25
C THR A 138 5.40 -3.07 -2.96
N LEU A 139 4.71 -4.14 -2.54
CA LEU A 139 5.09 -4.91 -1.35
C LEU A 139 6.49 -5.50 -1.46
N LEU A 140 6.83 -6.08 -2.61
CA LEU A 140 8.17 -6.61 -2.87
C LEU A 140 9.24 -5.52 -2.78
N VAL A 141 8.98 -4.33 -3.33
CA VAL A 141 9.89 -3.19 -3.23
C VAL A 141 10.03 -2.70 -1.78
N LEU A 142 8.93 -2.66 -1.02
CA LEU A 142 8.93 -2.26 0.39
C LEU A 142 9.70 -3.24 1.27
N ASP A 143 9.68 -4.53 0.95
CA ASP A 143 10.37 -5.58 1.70
C ASP A 143 11.86 -5.70 1.31
N LEU A 144 12.14 -5.81 0.01
CA LEU A 144 13.48 -6.12 -0.51
C LEU A 144 14.45 -4.94 -0.49
N LEU A 145 13.96 -3.70 -0.62
CA LEU A 145 14.86 -2.55 -0.57
C LEU A 145 15.41 -2.33 0.85
N PRO A 146 16.71 -2.03 1.02
CA PRO A 146 17.31 -1.80 2.34
C PRO A 146 16.61 -0.69 3.14
N SER A 147 16.32 -1.01 4.40
CA SER A 147 15.84 -0.06 5.41
C SER A 147 17.01 0.70 6.03
N GLN A 148 16.82 1.97 6.40
CA GLN A 148 17.91 2.85 6.89
C GLN A 148 18.57 2.34 8.18
N ALA A 149 17.84 1.55 8.99
CA ALA A 149 18.35 0.96 10.23
C ALA A 149 19.58 0.06 10.01
N ARG A 150 19.74 -0.57 8.83
CA ARG A 150 20.85 -1.50 8.56
C ARG A 150 22.21 -0.81 8.41
N ARG A 151 22.28 0.53 8.40
CA ARG A 151 23.53 1.28 8.19
C ARG A 151 24.27 1.63 9.48
N THR A 152 23.60 1.57 10.64
CA THR A 152 24.20 1.94 11.92
C THR A 152 24.95 0.77 12.59
N ASP A 153 24.59 -0.47 12.26
CA ASP A 153 25.19 -1.68 12.86
C ASP A 153 26.52 -2.12 12.18
N MET A 154 27.00 -1.39 11.16
CA MET A 154 28.31 -1.65 10.53
C MET A 154 29.41 -0.66 10.97
N ILE A 155 29.20 0.11 12.05
CA ILE A 155 30.33 0.72 12.75
C ILE A 155 30.85 -0.33 13.73
N GLU A 156 31.69 -1.21 13.20
CA GLU A 156 32.44 -2.21 13.95
C GLU A 156 33.30 -1.49 15.02
N PRO A 157 33.07 -1.69 16.33
CA PRO A 157 33.90 -1.11 17.37
C PRO A 157 35.16 -1.95 17.59
N ASP A 158 35.95 -2.19 16.54
CA ASP A 158 37.25 -2.87 16.64
C ASP A 158 38.34 -2.08 15.90
N SER A 159 38.85 -1.02 16.55
CA SER A 159 40.22 -0.51 16.27
C SER A 159 40.79 0.43 17.34
N ILE A 160 40.39 0.30 18.61
CA ILE A 160 41.12 0.92 19.74
C ILE A 160 41.47 -0.14 20.79
N ARG A 161 42.32 -1.10 20.41
CA ARG A 161 43.21 -1.83 21.35
C ARG A 161 44.48 -2.24 20.60
N ALA A 162 45.25 -1.25 20.20
CA ALA A 162 46.65 -1.44 19.84
C ALA A 162 47.52 -1.06 21.04
N GLY A 163 48.14 -2.08 21.63
CA GLY A 163 49.47 -2.00 22.24
C GLY A 163 49.64 -1.15 23.48
N ASP A 164 49.43 -1.75 24.65
CA ASP A 164 50.23 -1.49 25.85
C ASP A 164 50.02 -2.69 26.77
N ASP A 165 50.94 -3.66 26.72
CA ASP A 165 51.30 -4.58 27.83
C ASP A 165 52.26 -5.66 27.32
N LEU A 166 53.50 -5.25 27.05
CA LEU A 166 54.66 -6.12 27.02
C LEU A 166 55.71 -5.56 27.99
N VAL A 167 55.56 -5.87 29.28
CA VAL A 167 56.67 -5.79 30.24
C VAL A 167 56.93 -7.20 30.76
N ALA A 168 57.96 -7.82 30.18
CA ALA A 168 58.53 -9.07 30.62
C ALA A 168 59.23 -8.87 31.98
N THR A 169 58.75 -9.56 33.02
CA THR A 169 59.48 -9.70 34.29
C THR A 169 60.33 -10.98 34.27
N ALA A 170 61.64 -10.81 34.46
CA ALA A 170 62.67 -11.85 34.44
C ALA A 170 62.57 -12.86 35.62
N PRO A 171 63.17 -14.07 35.50
CA PRO A 171 63.17 -15.06 36.57
C PRO A 171 64.26 -14.78 37.61
N GLY A 172 63.91 -14.84 38.90
CA GLY A 172 64.85 -14.72 40.02
C GLY A 172 65.71 -15.98 40.24
N PRO A 173 66.86 -15.86 40.93
CA PRO A 173 67.82 -16.95 41.06
C PRO A 173 67.39 -18.00 42.11
N PRO A 174 67.92 -19.23 42.02
CA PRO A 174 67.57 -20.31 42.94
C PRO A 174 68.27 -20.13 44.29
N ARG A 175 67.54 -20.39 45.39
CA ARG A 175 68.12 -20.49 46.74
C ARG A 175 68.43 -21.95 47.05
N VAL A 176 69.62 -22.13 47.62
CA VAL A 176 70.22 -23.38 48.15
C VAL A 176 69.45 -23.87 49.37
#